data_AF-A0A9W8YTN1-F1
#
_entry.id   AF-A0A9W8YTN1-F1
#
_cell.length_a   1.000
_cell.length_b   1.000
_cell.length_c   1.000
_cell.angle_alpha   90.00
_cell.angle_beta   90.00
_cell.angle_gamma   90.00
#
_symmetry.space_group_name_H-M   'P 1'
#
loop_
_entity.id
_entity.type
_entity.pdbx_description
1 polymer ?
#
loop_
_entity_poly.entity_id
_entity_poly.type
_entity_poly.pdbx_seq_one_letter_code
_entity_poly.pdbx_strand_id
1 'polypeptide(L)'
;MANPNGQPFFVPNPPDLPGALTNTLFAIIDQRVAQLIDHRFNDIEQRLQNIESVLRGEGRLAIQPTPQQPQQQQQQQPPPQPRQSDALRSQHQQQQQQQQQQQQVQQVQQVQQVQQVQPQNQNGVVDTDPVMALANANAPGALTGPTLSLQQQAQAQVQQQQQQQQQQQQQQQQLPPAPPAALVAPIVPMDIPPENYPISSRATMQQELDQYTIPRGYSMRMSGTRDMGKGKRKIRWICFRAGEARYSEASKAAGLPERSSKKCNCPFKFECVETFRDSNMWVVHHHITPGTTTHNHPPSDPSEDPRSRKLPPHVAAEVDGWLRQGWQVSKIMTELKNRGFKNVLSRDLYNRRQQLKREDENGG
;
A
#
# COMPACT_ATOMS: atom_id res chain seq x y z
N MET A 1 43.95 -3.31 -67.78
CA MET A 1 43.19 -2.26 -68.49
C MET A 1 42.49 -1.42 -67.42
N ALA A 2 42.60 -0.10 -67.46
CA ALA A 2 42.00 0.79 -66.47
C ALA A 2 40.61 1.28 -66.93
N ASN A 3 39.73 1.62 -65.98
CA ASN A 3 38.38 2.13 -66.24
C ASN A 3 38.31 3.64 -65.89
N PRO A 4 38.32 4.56 -66.89
CA PRO A 4 38.44 5.99 -66.65
C PRO A 4 37.08 6.70 -66.63
N ASN A 5 36.21 6.43 -65.65
CA ASN A 5 35.01 7.24 -65.42
C ASN A 5 34.48 7.17 -63.97
N GLY A 6 35.28 7.68 -63.02
CA GLY A 6 34.87 7.87 -61.63
C GLY A 6 34.05 9.15 -61.43
N GLN A 7 32.82 9.19 -61.95
CA GLN A 7 31.87 10.28 -61.66
C GLN A 7 31.06 9.95 -60.38
N PRO A 8 31.04 10.81 -59.35
CA PRO A 8 30.25 10.56 -58.15
C PRO A 8 28.75 10.78 -58.44
N PHE A 9 27.92 9.80 -58.10
CA PHE A 9 26.46 9.94 -58.17
C PHE A 9 25.97 10.96 -57.14
N PHE A 10 25.69 12.18 -57.61
CA PHE A 10 25.10 13.23 -56.79
C PHE A 10 23.60 12.90 -56.58
N VAL A 11 23.25 12.35 -55.43
CA VAL A 11 21.85 12.13 -55.05
C VAL A 11 21.26 13.48 -54.64
N PRO A 12 20.26 14.04 -55.36
CA PRO A 12 19.60 15.25 -54.90
C PRO A 12 18.79 14.93 -53.64
N ASN A 13 18.96 15.74 -52.59
CA ASN A 13 18.05 15.69 -51.44
C ASN A 13 16.62 15.94 -51.92
N PRO A 14 15.61 15.22 -51.38
CA PRO A 14 14.22 15.57 -51.63
C PRO A 14 13.96 17.01 -51.14
N PRO A 15 13.16 17.81 -51.86
CA PRO A 15 12.84 19.16 -51.41
C PRO A 15 12.08 19.12 -50.09
N ASP A 16 12.49 19.96 -49.12
CA ASP A 16 11.80 20.11 -47.84
C ASP A 16 10.34 20.52 -48.06
N LEU A 17 9.43 19.57 -47.90
CA LEU A 17 7.99 19.82 -47.96
C LEU A 17 7.62 20.78 -46.82
N PRO A 18 7.03 21.96 -47.10
CA PRO A 18 6.83 22.98 -46.09
C PRO A 18 5.84 22.50 -45.02
N GLY A 19 6.34 22.41 -43.78
CA GLY A 19 5.57 21.97 -42.59
C GLY A 19 4.33 22.82 -42.27
N ALA A 20 4.04 23.87 -43.02
CA ALA A 20 2.74 24.54 -43.02
C ALA A 20 1.61 23.58 -43.43
N LEU A 21 1.80 22.77 -44.48
CA LEU A 21 0.74 21.92 -45.05
C LEU A 21 0.23 20.84 -44.10
N THR A 22 1.13 20.23 -43.31
CA THR A 22 0.75 19.23 -42.30
C THR A 22 -0.05 19.86 -41.16
N ASN A 23 0.38 21.03 -40.66
CA ASN A 23 -0.33 21.76 -39.61
C ASN A 23 -1.75 22.18 -40.05
N THR A 24 -1.93 22.65 -41.29
CA THR A 24 -3.27 22.94 -41.83
C THR A 24 -4.16 21.70 -41.89
N LEU A 25 -3.61 20.54 -42.27
CA LEU A 25 -4.36 19.28 -42.32
C LEU A 25 -4.83 18.81 -40.94
N PHE A 26 -3.97 18.87 -39.91
CA PHE A 26 -4.36 18.57 -38.53
C PHE A 26 -5.46 19.51 -38.02
N ALA A 27 -5.34 20.82 -38.25
CA ALA A 27 -6.36 21.79 -37.83
C ALA A 27 -7.73 21.54 -38.48
N ILE A 28 -7.77 21.13 -39.76
CA ILE A 28 -9.02 20.77 -40.46
C ILE A 28 -9.63 19.47 -39.90
N ILE A 29 -8.80 18.50 -39.51
CA ILE A 29 -9.25 17.25 -38.89
C ILE A 29 -9.87 17.53 -37.51
N ASP A 30 -9.16 18.26 -36.64
CA ASP A 30 -9.64 18.60 -35.29
C ASP A 30 -10.93 19.42 -35.35
N GLN A 31 -11.03 20.39 -36.26
CA GLN A 31 -12.25 21.17 -36.47
C GLN A 31 -13.45 20.29 -36.88
N ARG A 32 -13.24 19.30 -37.76
CA ARG A 32 -14.30 18.37 -38.17
C ARG A 32 -14.67 17.38 -37.06
N VAL A 33 -13.71 16.94 -36.25
CA VAL A 33 -13.97 16.08 -35.08
C VAL A 33 -14.80 16.83 -34.04
N ALA A 34 -14.47 18.10 -33.74
CA ALA A 34 -15.26 18.94 -32.86
C ALA A 34 -16.71 19.12 -33.37
N GLN A 35 -16.88 19.51 -34.65
CA GLN A 35 -18.22 19.64 -35.27
C GLN A 35 -19.04 18.35 -35.23
N LEU A 36 -18.40 17.18 -35.39
CA LEU A 36 -19.08 15.89 -35.30
C LEU A 36 -19.52 15.58 -33.86
N ILE A 37 -18.69 15.90 -32.86
CA ILE A 37 -19.02 15.75 -31.44
C ILE A 37 -20.19 16.67 -31.06
N ASP A 38 -20.13 17.95 -31.43
CA ASP A 38 -21.18 18.94 -31.16
C ASP A 38 -22.52 18.50 -31.80
N HIS A 39 -22.49 18.06 -33.06
CA HIS A 39 -23.69 17.55 -33.74
C HIS A 39 -24.27 16.32 -33.04
N ARG A 40 -23.41 15.37 -32.60
CA ARG A 40 -23.83 14.17 -31.85
C ARG A 40 -24.37 14.51 -30.46
N PHE A 41 -23.87 15.55 -29.81
CA PHE A 41 -24.38 16.03 -28.52
C PHE A 41 -25.78 16.63 -28.67
N ASN A 42 -25.98 17.51 -29.66
CA ASN A 42 -27.28 18.11 -29.96
C ASN A 42 -28.35 17.05 -30.34
N ASP A 43 -28.00 16.02 -31.12
CA ASP A 43 -28.89 14.87 -31.41
C ASP A 43 -29.30 14.13 -30.12
N ILE A 44 -28.36 13.91 -29.20
CA ILE A 44 -28.65 13.27 -27.91
C ILE A 44 -29.58 14.15 -27.05
N GLU A 45 -29.34 15.46 -26.97
CA GLU A 45 -30.19 16.38 -26.20
C GLU A 45 -31.62 16.47 -26.77
N GLN A 46 -31.79 16.60 -28.09
CA GLN A 46 -33.11 16.57 -28.72
C GLN A 46 -33.84 15.25 -28.44
N ARG A 47 -33.13 14.12 -28.48
CA ARG A 47 -33.72 12.80 -28.18
C ARG A 47 -34.12 12.67 -26.71
N LEU A 48 -33.35 13.24 -25.78
CA LEU A 48 -33.72 13.28 -24.36
C LEU A 48 -34.95 14.18 -24.12
N GLN A 49 -35.01 15.36 -24.74
CA GLN A 49 -36.18 16.25 -24.68
C GLN A 49 -37.45 15.59 -25.25
N ASN A 50 -37.32 14.89 -26.38
CA ASN A 50 -38.43 14.11 -26.94
C ASN A 50 -38.90 12.99 -25.99
N ILE A 51 -37.98 12.21 -25.41
CA ILE A 51 -38.32 11.19 -24.41
C ILE A 51 -39.02 11.81 -23.20
N GLU A 52 -38.55 12.95 -22.70
CA GLU A 52 -39.19 13.65 -21.58
C GLU A 52 -40.61 14.12 -21.94
N SER A 53 -40.83 14.67 -23.13
CA SER A 53 -42.16 15.09 -23.59
C SER A 53 -43.15 13.92 -23.67
N VAL A 54 -42.69 12.74 -24.12
CA VAL A 54 -43.51 11.52 -24.16
C VAL A 54 -43.83 11.05 -22.74
N LEU A 55 -42.85 11.00 -21.84
CA LEU A 55 -43.06 10.57 -20.45
C LEU A 55 -43.95 11.53 -19.64
N ARG A 56 -43.94 12.84 -19.96
CA ARG A 56 -44.92 13.81 -19.45
C ARG A 56 -46.31 13.57 -20.06
N GLY A 57 -46.41 13.31 -21.37
CA GLY A 57 -47.67 13.03 -22.06
C GLY A 57 -48.36 11.72 -21.61
N GLU A 58 -47.58 10.69 -21.28
CA GLU A 58 -48.06 9.43 -20.67
C GLU A 58 -48.43 9.57 -19.18
N GLY A 59 -48.28 10.75 -18.57
CA GLY A 59 -48.53 10.97 -17.13
C GLY A 59 -47.55 10.26 -16.20
N ARG A 60 -46.45 9.72 -16.72
CA ARG A 60 -45.45 8.94 -15.95
C ARG A 60 -44.46 9.80 -15.18
N LEU A 61 -44.33 11.07 -15.54
CA LEU A 61 -43.61 12.08 -14.76
C LEU A 61 -44.63 12.95 -14.02
N ALA A 62 -44.78 12.71 -12.72
CA ALA A 62 -45.64 13.52 -11.86
C ALA A 62 -45.15 14.98 -11.81
N ILE A 63 -46.09 15.93 -11.84
CA ILE A 63 -45.80 17.36 -11.76
C ILE A 63 -45.25 17.65 -10.36
N GLN A 64 -43.92 17.81 -10.25
CA GLN A 64 -43.26 18.13 -9.00
C GLN A 64 -43.48 19.62 -8.67
N PRO A 65 -44.17 19.96 -7.55
CA PRO A 65 -44.43 21.36 -7.22
C PRO A 65 -43.14 22.07 -6.84
N THR A 66 -42.97 23.30 -7.32
CA THR A 66 -41.74 24.09 -7.16
C THR A 66 -41.45 24.37 -5.67
N PRO A 67 -40.32 23.92 -5.11
CA PRO A 67 -40.01 24.15 -3.70
C PRO A 67 -39.68 25.63 -3.44
N GLN A 68 -40.36 26.24 -2.46
CA GLN A 68 -40.05 27.58 -1.99
C GLN A 68 -38.69 27.60 -1.25
N GLN A 69 -37.96 28.70 -1.37
CA GLN A 69 -36.67 28.90 -0.69
C GLN A 69 -36.85 29.03 0.84
N PRO A 70 -36.16 28.23 1.67
CA PRO A 70 -36.09 28.46 3.11
C PRO A 70 -35.26 29.72 3.43
N GLN A 71 -35.78 30.58 4.31
CA GLN A 71 -34.99 31.68 4.88
C GLN A 71 -33.91 31.14 5.83
N GLN A 72 -32.76 31.81 5.87
CA GLN A 72 -31.67 31.47 6.80
C GLN A 72 -32.03 31.91 8.22
N GLN A 73 -31.97 30.98 9.18
CA GLN A 73 -31.79 31.31 10.60
C GLN A 73 -30.46 30.76 11.08
N GLN A 74 -29.70 31.57 11.81
CA GLN A 74 -28.44 31.17 12.43
C GLN A 74 -28.74 30.40 13.72
N GLN A 75 -28.19 29.20 13.87
CA GLN A 75 -28.05 28.54 15.18
C GLN A 75 -26.57 28.38 15.53
N GLN A 76 -26.26 28.64 16.80
CA GLN A 76 -24.90 28.66 17.33
C GLN A 76 -24.44 27.23 17.66
N GLN A 77 -23.18 26.91 17.38
CA GLN A 77 -22.60 25.60 17.69
C GLN A 77 -22.15 25.53 19.17
N PRO A 78 -22.42 24.43 19.89
CA PRO A 78 -21.80 24.17 21.19
C PRO A 78 -20.32 23.77 21.06
N PRO A 79 -19.50 23.97 22.10
CA PRO A 79 -18.05 23.72 22.05
C PRO A 79 -17.68 22.22 22.00
N PRO A 80 -16.52 21.87 21.40
CA PRO A 80 -16.10 20.48 21.23
C PRO A 80 -15.56 19.84 22.53
N GLN A 81 -15.89 18.57 22.74
CA GLN A 81 -15.32 17.75 23.81
C GLN A 81 -13.92 17.21 23.45
N PRO A 82 -13.00 17.06 24.42
CA PRO A 82 -11.66 16.50 24.18
C PRO A 82 -11.72 15.01 23.85
N ARG A 83 -10.84 14.56 22.94
CA ARG A 83 -10.73 13.15 22.54
C ARG A 83 -9.71 12.39 23.40
N GLN A 84 -9.99 11.11 23.67
CA GLN A 84 -9.13 10.19 24.43
C GLN A 84 -7.85 9.73 23.67
N SER A 85 -7.37 10.49 22.69
CA SER A 85 -6.34 10.06 21.74
C SER A 85 -4.90 10.08 22.28
N ASP A 86 -4.62 10.86 23.31
CA ASP A 86 -3.23 11.14 23.72
C ASP A 86 -2.61 10.04 24.61
N ALA A 87 -3.43 9.24 25.31
CA ALA A 87 -2.95 8.19 26.21
C ALA A 87 -2.10 7.12 25.52
N LEU A 88 -2.49 6.65 24.32
CA LEU A 88 -1.71 5.67 23.56
C LEU A 88 -0.42 6.26 22.98
N ARG A 89 -0.38 7.57 22.72
CA ARG A 89 0.79 8.23 22.12
C ARG A 89 1.95 8.31 23.10
N SER A 90 1.67 8.63 24.36
CA SER A 90 2.68 8.66 25.43
C SER A 90 3.32 7.29 25.68
N GLN A 91 2.52 6.21 25.68
CA GLN A 91 3.02 4.85 25.94
C GLN A 91 4.01 4.39 24.85
N HIS A 92 3.70 4.66 23.58
CA HIS A 92 4.59 4.26 22.47
C HIS A 92 5.90 5.06 22.46
N GLN A 93 5.86 6.34 22.84
CA GLN A 93 7.05 7.19 22.91
C GLN A 93 7.99 6.78 24.06
N GLN A 94 7.44 6.36 25.21
CA GLN A 94 8.23 5.88 26.34
C GLN A 94 8.95 4.55 26.04
N GLN A 95 8.28 3.63 25.34
CA GLN A 95 8.87 2.35 24.93
C GLN A 95 10.05 2.52 23.95
N GLN A 96 9.93 3.47 23.00
CA GLN A 96 11.01 3.75 22.04
C GLN A 96 12.25 4.37 22.70
N GLN A 97 12.07 5.11 23.81
CA GLN A 97 13.18 5.73 24.54
C GLN A 97 14.02 4.71 25.35
N GLN A 98 13.39 3.68 25.93
CA GLN A 98 14.11 2.58 26.59
C GLN A 98 14.99 1.79 25.61
N GLN A 99 14.54 1.59 24.37
CA GLN A 99 15.27 0.76 23.40
C GLN A 99 16.58 1.41 22.92
N GLN A 100 16.67 2.75 22.86
CA GLN A 100 17.93 3.45 22.57
C GLN A 100 18.94 3.34 23.71
N GLN A 101 18.48 3.32 24.98
CA GLN A 101 19.37 3.28 26.13
C GLN A 101 20.17 1.97 26.25
N GLN A 102 19.60 0.85 25.80
CA GLN A 102 20.33 -0.45 25.78
C GLN A 102 21.48 -0.48 24.76
N GLN A 103 21.37 0.21 23.63
CA GLN A 103 22.42 0.19 22.59
C GLN A 103 23.70 0.94 23.01
N GLN A 104 23.59 2.02 23.81
CA GLN A 104 24.77 2.74 24.28
C GLN A 104 25.60 1.94 25.30
N VAL A 105 24.97 1.18 26.19
CA VAL A 105 25.68 0.39 27.22
C VAL A 105 26.59 -0.67 26.58
N GLN A 106 26.17 -1.26 25.46
CA GLN A 106 26.92 -2.32 24.79
C GLN A 106 28.17 -1.79 24.05
N GLN A 107 28.21 -0.50 23.69
CA GLN A 107 29.34 0.09 22.97
C GLN A 107 30.52 0.49 23.89
N VAL A 108 30.23 0.88 25.14
CA VAL A 108 31.25 1.25 26.13
C VAL A 108 32.15 0.06 26.51
N GLN A 109 31.61 -1.16 26.46
CA GLN A 109 32.30 -2.37 26.96
C GLN A 109 33.41 -2.90 26.03
N GLN A 110 33.49 -2.47 24.76
CA GLN A 110 34.57 -2.87 23.84
C GLN A 110 35.87 -2.04 23.97
N VAL A 111 35.81 -0.80 24.48
CA VAL A 111 36.97 0.10 24.49
C VAL A 111 38.04 -0.32 25.51
N GLN A 112 37.66 -1.12 26.52
CA GLN A 112 38.45 -1.34 27.72
C GLN A 112 39.35 -2.60 27.72
N GLN A 113 39.42 -3.34 26.60
CA GLN A 113 40.26 -4.57 26.49
C GLN A 113 41.56 -4.41 25.68
N VAL A 114 41.84 -3.25 25.07
CA VAL A 114 42.96 -3.07 24.12
C VAL A 114 44.30 -2.72 24.80
N GLN A 115 44.42 -2.84 26.13
CA GLN A 115 45.53 -2.25 26.89
C GLN A 115 46.20 -3.17 27.91
N GLN A 116 46.46 -4.45 27.55
CA GLN A 116 47.31 -5.32 28.40
C GLN A 116 47.98 -6.53 27.72
N VAL A 117 48.82 -6.33 26.69
CA VAL A 117 49.84 -7.33 26.28
C VAL A 117 51.13 -6.66 25.79
N GLN A 118 52.22 -6.74 26.58
CA GLN A 118 53.59 -6.65 26.05
C GLN A 118 54.63 -7.19 27.06
N PRO A 119 55.23 -8.37 26.83
CA PRO A 119 56.47 -8.79 27.47
C PRO A 119 57.69 -8.45 26.59
N GLN A 120 58.86 -8.29 27.23
CA GLN A 120 60.12 -7.95 26.57
C GLN A 120 60.72 -9.17 25.84
N ASN A 121 61.59 -8.91 24.86
CA ASN A 121 62.70 -9.80 24.55
C ASN A 121 63.97 -8.97 24.30
N GLN A 122 65.13 -9.48 24.73
CA GLN A 122 66.41 -8.78 24.66
C GLN A 122 67.33 -9.41 23.61
N ASN A 123 68.13 -8.60 22.91
CA ASN A 123 69.54 -8.85 22.58
C ASN A 123 70.08 -7.77 21.62
N GLY A 124 71.34 -7.33 21.81
CA GLY A 124 72.07 -6.51 20.82
C GLY A 124 72.87 -5.33 21.40
N VAL A 125 74.20 -5.50 21.46
CA VAL A 125 75.23 -4.43 21.59
C VAL A 125 75.25 -3.52 20.33
N VAL A 126 75.83 -2.32 20.26
CA VAL A 126 76.90 -1.57 20.98
C VAL A 126 76.64 -0.03 20.78
N ASP A 127 77.28 1.01 21.35
CA ASP A 127 78.37 1.23 22.34
C ASP A 127 78.34 2.70 22.90
N THR A 128 79.34 3.09 23.70
CA THR A 128 79.90 4.46 23.92
C THR A 128 79.10 5.57 24.64
N ASP A 129 79.19 5.58 25.98
CA ASP A 129 79.84 6.60 26.85
C ASP A 129 79.43 8.12 26.82
N PRO A 130 79.87 9.01 27.77
CA PRO A 130 78.89 9.72 28.63
C PRO A 130 79.15 11.25 28.80
N VAL A 131 78.56 11.89 29.83
CA VAL A 131 79.20 12.84 30.81
C VAL A 131 78.19 13.81 31.51
N MET A 132 78.26 13.91 32.86
CA MET A 132 77.69 14.96 33.78
C MET A 132 76.14 15.15 33.89
N ALA A 133 75.57 15.64 35.02
CA ALA A 133 76.06 15.82 36.40
C ALA A 133 74.95 16.05 37.48
N LEU A 134 75.24 15.56 38.69
CA LEU A 134 74.94 16.06 40.07
C LEU A 134 73.54 16.47 40.58
N ALA A 135 73.26 15.94 41.80
CA ALA A 135 72.57 16.54 42.96
C ALA A 135 71.02 16.70 42.90
N ASN A 136 70.30 16.77 44.04
CA ASN A 136 70.71 16.81 45.46
C ASN A 136 69.72 16.03 46.37
N ALA A 137 70.05 15.86 47.66
CA ALA A 137 69.32 15.01 48.62
C ALA A 137 68.35 15.75 49.57
N ASN A 138 67.29 15.07 50.01
CA ASN A 138 67.00 14.85 51.45
C ASN A 138 65.82 13.89 51.72
N ALA A 139 65.79 13.36 52.95
CA ALA A 139 64.70 12.55 53.56
C ALA A 139 64.06 13.36 54.72
N PRO A 140 63.22 12.82 55.65
CA PRO A 140 62.57 11.49 55.75
C PRO A 140 61.05 11.53 56.11
N GLY A 141 60.42 10.37 56.38
CA GLY A 141 59.39 10.29 57.45
C GLY A 141 58.03 9.59 57.24
N ALA A 142 57.99 8.28 57.55
CA ALA A 142 56.97 7.61 58.40
C ALA A 142 55.51 7.30 57.96
N LEU A 143 54.95 6.27 58.62
CA LEU A 143 53.54 5.80 58.77
C LEU A 143 52.80 5.30 57.50
N THR A 144 52.52 4.01 57.23
CA THR A 144 51.85 2.87 57.94
C THR A 144 50.34 2.67 57.68
N GLY A 145 50.01 2.03 56.54
CA GLY A 145 48.79 1.19 56.33
C GLY A 145 47.43 1.89 56.09
N PRO A 146 46.35 1.13 55.76
CA PRO A 146 46.27 -0.31 55.47
C PRO A 146 45.69 -0.65 54.06
N THR A 147 46.36 -1.50 53.28
CA THR A 147 46.02 -1.78 51.87
C THR A 147 45.27 -3.11 51.65
N LEU A 148 44.13 -3.33 52.34
CA LEU A 148 43.42 -4.63 52.33
C LEU A 148 41.92 -4.61 51.98
N SER A 149 41.35 -3.46 51.59
CA SER A 149 39.92 -3.36 51.22
C SER A 149 39.63 -3.54 49.71
N LEU A 150 40.48 -2.99 48.84
CA LEU A 150 40.19 -2.86 47.40
C LEU A 150 40.07 -4.20 46.65
N GLN A 151 40.92 -5.17 46.98
CA GLN A 151 41.03 -6.42 46.21
C GLN A 151 39.82 -7.34 46.41
N GLN A 152 39.21 -7.34 47.59
CA GLN A 152 38.02 -8.14 47.87
C GLN A 152 36.75 -7.52 47.25
N GLN A 153 36.70 -6.20 47.14
CA GLN A 153 35.61 -5.49 46.46
C GLN A 153 35.63 -5.71 44.93
N ALA A 154 36.82 -5.86 44.34
CA ALA A 154 36.98 -6.20 42.92
C ALA A 154 36.44 -7.62 42.58
N GLN A 155 36.71 -8.62 43.43
CA GLN A 155 36.20 -9.99 43.21
C GLN A 155 34.66 -10.06 43.21
N ALA A 156 33.99 -9.29 44.07
CA ALA A 156 32.54 -9.23 44.13
C ALA A 156 31.90 -8.70 42.83
N GLN A 157 32.50 -7.69 42.20
CA GLN A 157 32.01 -7.16 40.90
C GLN A 157 32.16 -8.18 39.76
N VAL A 158 33.30 -8.86 39.67
CA VAL A 158 33.54 -9.88 38.62
C VAL A 158 32.52 -11.01 38.71
N GLN A 159 32.23 -11.51 39.91
CA GLN A 159 31.28 -12.60 40.12
C GLN A 159 29.83 -12.20 39.77
N GLN A 160 29.43 -10.96 40.09
CA GLN A 160 28.11 -10.43 39.74
C GLN A 160 27.94 -10.21 38.22
N GLN A 161 28.98 -9.74 37.53
CA GLN A 161 28.97 -9.57 36.07
C GLN A 161 28.88 -10.92 35.33
N GLN A 162 29.56 -11.96 35.86
CA GLN A 162 29.53 -13.30 35.28
C GLN A 162 28.14 -13.97 35.38
N GLN A 163 27.37 -13.72 36.45
CA GLN A 163 25.97 -14.17 36.56
C GLN A 163 25.05 -13.51 35.52
N GLN A 164 25.23 -12.23 35.20
CA GLN A 164 24.40 -11.55 34.20
C GLN A 164 24.60 -12.11 32.79
N GLN A 165 25.83 -12.50 32.42
CA GLN A 165 26.08 -13.15 31.13
C GLN A 165 25.40 -14.52 31.01
N GLN A 166 25.37 -15.34 32.07
CA GLN A 166 24.66 -16.62 32.04
C GLN A 166 23.15 -16.46 31.84
N GLN A 167 22.51 -15.46 32.47
CA GLN A 167 21.08 -15.21 32.26
C GLN A 167 20.76 -14.76 30.82
N GLN A 168 21.63 -13.98 30.16
CA GLN A 168 21.43 -13.61 28.76
C GLN A 168 21.58 -14.81 27.80
N GLN A 169 22.52 -15.73 28.07
CA GLN A 169 22.67 -16.95 27.25
C GLN A 169 21.46 -17.90 27.38
N GLN A 170 20.87 -18.03 28.58
CA GLN A 170 19.68 -18.86 28.77
C GLN A 170 18.44 -18.32 28.04
N GLN A 171 18.26 -16.99 27.94
CA GLN A 171 17.15 -16.42 27.18
C GLN A 171 17.26 -16.67 25.66
N GLN A 172 18.47 -16.70 25.08
CA GLN A 172 18.63 -17.00 23.65
C GLN A 172 18.30 -18.46 23.29
N GLN A 173 18.46 -19.41 24.23
CA GLN A 173 18.11 -20.82 24.02
C GLN A 173 16.59 -21.12 24.13
N GLN A 174 15.77 -20.15 24.51
CA GLN A 174 14.31 -20.28 24.54
C GLN A 174 13.59 -19.71 23.30
N LEU A 175 14.33 -19.28 22.29
CA LEU A 175 13.75 -19.01 20.97
C LEU A 175 13.19 -20.33 20.39
N PRO A 176 11.88 -20.41 20.06
CA PRO A 176 11.34 -21.61 19.46
C PRO A 176 12.01 -21.87 18.09
N PRO A 177 12.17 -23.15 17.69
CA PRO A 177 12.74 -23.47 16.39
C PRO A 177 11.94 -22.76 15.30
N ALA A 178 12.64 -22.08 14.40
CA ALA A 178 11.99 -21.38 13.29
C ALA A 178 11.09 -22.36 12.52
N PRO A 179 9.84 -21.97 12.17
CA PRO A 179 8.95 -22.85 11.44
C PRO A 179 9.64 -23.29 10.14
N PRO A 180 9.54 -24.57 9.75
CA PRO A 180 10.22 -25.07 8.57
C PRO A 180 9.86 -24.21 7.36
N ALA A 181 10.88 -23.76 6.62
CA ALA A 181 10.72 -22.81 5.53
C ALA A 181 9.75 -23.41 4.49
N ALA A 182 8.49 -22.96 4.54
CA ALA A 182 7.44 -23.45 3.65
C ALA A 182 7.90 -23.19 2.20
N LEU A 183 7.96 -24.25 1.40
CA LEU A 183 8.48 -24.21 0.04
C LEU A 183 7.74 -23.12 -0.75
N VAL A 184 8.42 -22.00 -0.99
CA VAL A 184 7.82 -20.82 -1.62
C VAL A 184 7.58 -21.18 -3.07
N ALA A 185 6.33 -21.53 -3.38
CA ALA A 185 5.89 -21.79 -4.75
C ALA A 185 6.28 -20.58 -5.63
N PRO A 186 6.80 -20.82 -6.86
CA PRO A 186 7.31 -19.75 -7.70
C PRO A 186 6.24 -18.70 -7.94
N ILE A 187 6.52 -17.45 -7.52
CA ILE A 187 5.59 -16.33 -7.66
C ILE A 187 5.55 -15.97 -9.14
N VAL A 188 4.57 -16.52 -9.85
CA VAL A 188 4.25 -16.13 -11.22
C VAL A 188 3.96 -14.62 -11.24
N PRO A 189 4.70 -13.81 -12.03
CA PRO A 189 4.41 -12.39 -12.16
C PRO A 189 2.99 -12.19 -12.68
N MET A 190 2.16 -11.48 -11.92
CA MET A 190 0.85 -11.05 -12.40
C MET A 190 1.02 -9.75 -13.18
N ASP A 191 0.61 -9.79 -14.45
CA ASP A 191 0.49 -8.62 -15.33
C ASP A 191 -0.22 -7.46 -14.62
N ILE A 192 0.45 -6.32 -14.54
CA ILE A 192 -0.14 -5.06 -14.05
C ILE A 192 -0.88 -4.34 -15.19
N PRO A 193 -1.82 -3.41 -14.94
CA PRO A 193 -2.38 -2.56 -16.00
C PRO A 193 -1.24 -1.73 -16.63
N PRO A 194 -1.27 -1.40 -17.93
CA PRO A 194 -0.21 -0.59 -18.53
C PRO A 194 -0.20 0.84 -17.97
N GLU A 195 0.97 1.48 -17.99
CA GLU A 195 1.09 2.91 -17.70
C GLU A 195 0.23 3.71 -18.69
N ASN A 196 -0.49 4.71 -18.19
CA ASN A 196 -1.53 5.46 -18.92
C ASN A 196 -2.76 4.65 -19.37
N TYR A 197 -3.03 3.45 -18.81
CA TYR A 197 -4.28 2.72 -19.10
C TYR A 197 -5.51 3.63 -18.84
N PRO A 198 -6.35 3.91 -19.85
CA PRO A 198 -7.46 4.85 -19.75
C PRO A 198 -8.65 4.24 -19.00
N ILE A 199 -9.34 5.08 -18.24
CA ILE A 199 -10.50 4.71 -17.42
C ILE A 199 -11.60 5.76 -17.61
N SER A 200 -12.80 5.30 -17.94
CA SER A 200 -13.89 6.08 -18.52
C SER A 200 -14.58 7.01 -17.52
N SER A 201 -14.73 6.58 -16.26
CA SER A 201 -15.32 7.39 -15.20
C SER A 201 -14.83 6.99 -13.81
N ARG A 202 -14.94 7.89 -12.82
CA ARG A 202 -14.74 7.53 -11.39
C ARG A 202 -15.69 6.42 -10.92
N ALA A 203 -16.90 6.35 -11.48
CA ALA A 203 -17.92 5.37 -11.10
C ALA A 203 -17.62 3.98 -11.67
N THR A 204 -17.21 3.91 -12.94
CA THR A 204 -16.88 2.67 -13.66
C THR A 204 -15.46 2.19 -13.40
N MET A 205 -14.55 3.04 -12.90
CA MET A 205 -13.15 2.73 -12.57
C MET A 205 -12.96 1.39 -11.84
N GLN A 206 -13.82 1.09 -10.86
CA GLN A 206 -13.74 -0.17 -10.15
C GLN A 206 -14.02 -1.39 -11.06
N GLN A 207 -15.00 -1.28 -11.96
CA GLN A 207 -15.39 -2.33 -12.90
C GLN A 207 -14.36 -2.47 -14.03
N GLU A 208 -13.85 -1.37 -14.57
CA GLU A 208 -12.82 -1.37 -15.61
C GLU A 208 -11.49 -1.96 -15.10
N LEU A 209 -11.12 -1.68 -13.84
CA LEU A 209 -9.99 -2.33 -13.18
C LEU A 209 -10.29 -3.79 -12.84
N ASP A 210 -11.46 -4.11 -12.26
CA ASP A 210 -11.84 -5.49 -11.94
C ASP A 210 -11.85 -6.38 -13.21
N GLN A 211 -12.26 -5.85 -14.37
CA GLN A 211 -12.17 -6.50 -15.69
C GLN A 211 -10.74 -6.82 -16.12
N TYR A 212 -9.76 -5.95 -15.84
CA TYR A 212 -8.36 -6.20 -16.18
C TYR A 212 -7.70 -7.19 -15.21
N THR A 213 -7.92 -7.02 -13.90
CA THR A 213 -7.14 -7.68 -12.85
C THR A 213 -7.69 -9.06 -12.46
N ILE A 214 -9.01 -9.26 -12.44
CA ILE A 214 -9.60 -10.54 -12.00
C ILE A 214 -9.19 -11.71 -12.89
N PRO A 215 -9.16 -11.61 -14.24
CA PRO A 215 -8.64 -12.68 -15.10
C PRO A 215 -7.17 -13.01 -14.86
N ARG A 216 -6.42 -12.10 -14.22
CA ARG A 216 -5.00 -12.24 -13.86
C ARG A 216 -4.80 -12.70 -12.42
N GLY A 217 -5.88 -13.06 -11.71
CA GLY A 217 -5.82 -13.65 -10.37
C GLY A 217 -5.62 -12.66 -9.23
N TYR A 218 -5.91 -11.37 -9.41
CA TYR A 218 -5.90 -10.41 -8.31
C TYR A 218 -7.00 -9.36 -8.45
N SER A 219 -7.22 -8.60 -7.39
CA SER A 219 -8.17 -7.49 -7.43
C SER A 219 -7.67 -6.29 -6.64
N MET A 220 -8.22 -5.12 -6.98
CA MET A 220 -7.81 -3.85 -6.42
C MET A 220 -8.94 -3.22 -5.60
N ARG A 221 -8.55 -2.52 -4.54
CA ARG A 221 -9.46 -1.71 -3.71
C ARG A 221 -8.94 -0.29 -3.58
N MET A 222 -9.86 0.68 -3.63
CA MET A 222 -9.55 2.06 -3.31
C MET A 222 -9.06 2.15 -1.86
N SER A 223 -7.90 2.77 -1.67
CA SER A 223 -7.31 3.06 -0.36
C SER A 223 -7.59 4.50 0.09
N GLY A 224 -7.92 5.39 -0.86
CA GLY A 224 -8.26 6.79 -0.60
C GLY A 224 -8.19 7.64 -1.88
N THR A 225 -8.89 8.77 -1.87
CA THR A 225 -8.70 9.85 -2.84
C THR A 225 -7.81 10.94 -2.22
N ARG A 226 -7.02 11.64 -3.04
CA ARG A 226 -6.32 12.88 -2.68
C ARG A 226 -6.37 13.85 -3.85
N ASP A 227 -6.44 15.13 -3.57
CA ASP A 227 -6.33 16.17 -4.58
C ASP A 227 -4.84 16.40 -4.93
N MET A 228 -4.54 16.46 -6.21
CA MET A 228 -3.35 17.12 -6.73
C MET A 228 -3.65 18.61 -6.91
N GLY A 229 -2.75 19.47 -6.41
CA GLY A 229 -2.82 20.90 -6.63
C GLY A 229 -2.96 21.24 -8.13
N LYS A 230 -3.62 22.39 -8.42
CA LYS A 230 -4.24 22.74 -9.72
C LYS A 230 -5.61 22.09 -9.98
N GLY A 231 -6.18 21.34 -9.03
CA GLY A 231 -7.56 20.85 -9.09
C GLY A 231 -7.72 19.63 -9.98
N LYS A 232 -6.76 18.71 -9.94
CA LYS A 232 -6.91 17.34 -10.45
C LYS A 232 -7.00 16.40 -9.26
N ARG A 233 -7.67 15.27 -9.37
CA ARG A 233 -7.76 14.26 -8.31
C ARG A 233 -6.86 13.06 -8.61
N LYS A 234 -6.46 12.34 -7.57
CA LYS A 234 -5.85 11.00 -7.69
C LYS A 234 -6.44 10.02 -6.69
N ILE A 235 -6.65 8.78 -7.15
CA ILE A 235 -7.22 7.69 -6.36
C ILE A 235 -6.15 6.61 -6.20
N ARG A 236 -5.77 6.31 -4.95
CA ARG A 236 -4.82 5.24 -4.67
C ARG A 236 -5.51 3.89 -4.66
N TRP A 237 -5.04 2.99 -5.51
CA TRP A 237 -5.46 1.61 -5.59
C TRP A 237 -4.40 0.71 -4.96
N ILE A 238 -4.83 -0.24 -4.14
CA ILE A 238 -3.96 -1.24 -3.51
C ILE A 238 -4.56 -2.64 -3.68
N CYS A 239 -3.71 -3.67 -3.70
CA CYS A 239 -4.16 -5.06 -3.78
C CYS A 239 -5.18 -5.38 -2.66
N PHE A 240 -6.17 -6.21 -2.95
CA PHE A 240 -7.12 -6.68 -1.93
C PHE A 240 -6.40 -7.36 -0.74
N ARG A 241 -5.33 -8.13 -1.02
CA ARG A 241 -4.44 -8.77 -0.04
C ARG A 241 -3.46 -7.81 0.67
N ALA A 242 -3.53 -6.49 0.43
CA ALA A 242 -2.65 -5.49 1.03
C ALA A 242 -3.02 -5.11 2.48
N GLY A 243 -1.98 -4.82 3.27
CA GLY A 243 -2.03 -4.60 4.71
C GLY A 243 -1.94 -5.91 5.52
N GLU A 244 -1.86 -5.78 6.83
CA GLU A 244 -1.61 -6.89 7.75
C GLU A 244 -2.80 -7.86 7.91
N ALA A 245 -2.49 -9.12 8.20
CA ALA A 245 -3.44 -10.16 8.58
C ALA A 245 -4.09 -9.81 9.92
N ARG A 246 -5.41 -9.54 9.92
CA ARG A 246 -6.12 -9.18 11.16
C ARG A 246 -6.48 -10.41 11.99
N TYR A 247 -5.49 -10.98 12.66
CA TYR A 247 -5.72 -11.72 13.90
C TYR A 247 -5.50 -10.74 15.06
N SER A 248 -6.59 -10.13 15.56
CA SER A 248 -6.47 -9.22 16.70
C SER A 248 -6.24 -10.00 17.98
N GLU A 249 -5.47 -9.44 18.91
CA GLU A 249 -5.31 -10.03 20.25
C GLU A 249 -6.65 -10.18 20.97
N ALA A 250 -7.63 -9.30 20.69
CA ALA A 250 -9.01 -9.47 21.14
C ALA A 250 -9.69 -10.73 20.58
N SER A 251 -9.37 -11.18 19.35
CA SER A 251 -9.87 -12.45 18.82
C SER A 251 -9.22 -13.65 19.50
N LYS A 252 -7.90 -13.55 19.76
CA LYS A 252 -7.12 -14.55 20.50
C LYS A 252 -7.62 -14.70 21.95
N ALA A 253 -7.86 -13.58 22.64
CA ALA A 253 -8.38 -13.54 24.01
C ALA A 253 -9.84 -14.00 24.10
N ALA A 254 -10.66 -13.76 23.07
CA ALA A 254 -12.03 -14.25 22.99
C ALA A 254 -12.15 -15.74 22.57
N GLY A 255 -11.03 -16.45 22.39
CA GLY A 255 -11.02 -17.85 21.95
C GLY A 255 -11.62 -18.07 20.56
N LEU A 256 -11.75 -17.01 19.75
CA LEU A 256 -12.36 -17.10 18.42
C LEU A 256 -11.42 -17.85 17.47
N PRO A 257 -11.92 -18.84 16.70
CA PRO A 257 -11.08 -19.64 15.82
C PRO A 257 -10.36 -18.75 14.81
N GLU A 258 -9.07 -19.00 14.59
CA GLU A 258 -8.21 -18.14 13.78
C GLU A 258 -8.75 -18.01 12.36
N ARG A 259 -9.37 -16.87 12.08
CA ARG A 259 -10.17 -16.63 10.88
C ARG A 259 -9.26 -16.21 9.73
N SER A 260 -8.41 -17.14 9.31
CA SER A 260 -7.28 -17.00 8.36
C SER A 260 -7.43 -15.80 7.41
N SER A 261 -6.76 -14.72 7.77
CA SER A 261 -6.84 -13.47 7.03
C SER A 261 -6.07 -13.63 5.72
N LYS A 262 -6.76 -13.58 4.58
CA LYS A 262 -6.15 -13.72 3.24
C LYS A 262 -5.24 -12.53 2.84
N LYS A 263 -4.97 -11.63 3.78
CA LYS A 263 -4.03 -10.52 3.64
C LYS A 263 -2.61 -11.00 3.95
N CYS A 264 -1.68 -10.68 3.06
CA CYS A 264 -0.27 -11.09 3.14
C CYS A 264 0.67 -9.87 3.11
N ASN A 265 0.20 -8.72 3.61
CA ASN A 265 0.88 -7.42 3.53
C ASN A 265 1.39 -7.08 2.11
N CYS A 266 0.57 -7.36 1.09
CA CYS A 266 0.96 -7.16 -0.31
C CYS A 266 1.36 -5.69 -0.57
N PRO A 267 2.57 -5.43 -1.13
CA PRO A 267 3.04 -4.07 -1.39
C PRO A 267 2.40 -3.44 -2.63
N PHE A 268 1.71 -4.23 -3.48
CA PHE A 268 1.24 -3.79 -4.79
C PHE A 268 0.22 -2.65 -4.72
N LYS A 269 0.52 -1.56 -5.43
CA LYS A 269 -0.31 -0.35 -5.53
C LYS A 269 -0.02 0.45 -6.81
N PHE A 270 -1.02 1.16 -7.29
CA PHE A 270 -0.89 2.22 -8.30
C PHE A 270 -1.88 3.36 -7.99
N GLU A 271 -1.76 4.48 -8.70
CA GLU A 271 -2.66 5.63 -8.54
C GLU A 271 -3.35 5.89 -9.89
N CYS A 272 -4.67 6.03 -9.87
CA CYS A 272 -5.39 6.56 -11.03
C CYS A 272 -5.43 8.09 -10.90
N VAL A 273 -4.95 8.80 -11.90
CA VAL A 273 -4.88 10.26 -11.93
C VAL A 273 -5.89 10.81 -12.92
N GLU A 274 -6.61 11.85 -12.52
CA GLU A 274 -7.60 12.54 -13.34
C GLU A 274 -6.91 13.32 -14.48
N THR A 275 -7.35 13.11 -15.72
CA THR A 275 -6.63 13.60 -16.91
C THR A 275 -6.64 15.13 -17.02
N PHE A 276 -7.78 15.77 -16.81
CA PHE A 276 -7.96 17.22 -16.72
C PHE A 276 -8.81 17.59 -15.49
N ARG A 277 -8.82 18.87 -15.09
CA ARG A 277 -9.71 19.33 -14.00
C ARG A 277 -11.16 19.00 -14.35
N ASP A 278 -11.86 18.37 -13.42
CA ASP A 278 -13.28 17.97 -13.53
C ASP A 278 -13.64 17.12 -14.75
N SER A 279 -12.64 16.56 -15.44
CA SER A 279 -12.86 15.53 -16.46
C SER A 279 -13.27 14.22 -15.79
N ASN A 280 -14.17 13.48 -16.44
CA ASN A 280 -14.52 12.14 -15.97
C ASN A 280 -13.42 11.10 -16.28
N MET A 281 -12.46 11.40 -17.16
CA MET A 281 -11.42 10.48 -17.62
C MET A 281 -10.21 10.42 -16.68
N TRP A 282 -9.75 9.20 -16.40
CA TRP A 282 -8.59 8.92 -15.54
C TRP A 282 -7.59 8.02 -16.27
N VAL A 283 -6.34 8.02 -15.80
CA VAL A 283 -5.26 7.16 -16.30
C VAL A 283 -4.52 6.47 -15.16
N VAL A 284 -4.08 5.22 -15.37
CA VAL A 284 -3.24 4.48 -14.40
C VAL A 284 -1.80 5.00 -14.41
N HIS A 285 -1.23 5.19 -13.22
CA HIS A 285 0.12 5.70 -13.00
C HIS A 285 0.84 4.92 -11.88
N HIS A 286 1.99 4.32 -12.19
CA HIS A 286 2.71 3.40 -11.29
C HIS A 286 3.72 4.08 -10.35
N HIS A 287 4.14 5.32 -10.63
CA HIS A 287 5.32 5.96 -10.04
C HIS A 287 5.13 6.49 -8.60
N ILE A 288 4.38 5.79 -7.73
CA ILE A 288 4.18 6.17 -6.32
C ILE A 288 5.42 5.89 -5.47
N THR A 289 6.03 4.72 -5.63
CA THR A 289 7.14 4.23 -4.79
C THR A 289 7.88 3.10 -5.50
N PRO A 290 9.23 3.10 -5.54
CA PRO A 290 10.00 1.94 -5.99
C PRO A 290 9.62 0.65 -5.25
N GLY A 291 9.67 -0.49 -5.95
CA GLY A 291 9.36 -1.80 -5.35
C GLY A 291 7.89 -2.05 -5.00
N THR A 292 6.95 -1.25 -5.52
CA THR A 292 5.50 -1.39 -5.22
C THR A 292 4.62 -1.71 -6.43
N THR A 293 5.27 -2.05 -7.55
CA THR A 293 4.68 -2.61 -8.79
C THR A 293 4.64 -4.14 -8.81
N THR A 294 5.11 -4.82 -7.76
CA THR A 294 5.15 -6.29 -7.68
C THR A 294 4.22 -6.86 -6.61
N HIS A 295 3.76 -8.09 -6.82
CA HIS A 295 3.02 -8.86 -5.83
C HIS A 295 3.96 -9.82 -5.07
N ASN A 296 3.64 -10.07 -3.79
CA ASN A 296 4.35 -11.02 -2.93
C ASN A 296 3.56 -12.32 -2.69
N HIS A 297 2.61 -12.63 -3.58
CA HIS A 297 1.72 -13.78 -3.50
C HIS A 297 1.39 -14.28 -4.91
N PRO A 298 1.06 -15.57 -5.09
CA PRO A 298 0.57 -16.09 -6.37
C PRO A 298 -0.82 -15.51 -6.73
N PRO A 299 -1.28 -15.73 -7.97
CA PRO A 299 -2.69 -15.63 -8.34
C PRO A 299 -3.62 -16.21 -7.27
N SER A 300 -4.67 -15.47 -6.94
CA SER A 300 -5.75 -15.88 -6.04
C SER A 300 -6.76 -16.72 -6.81
N ASP A 301 -7.24 -17.80 -6.20
CA ASP A 301 -8.38 -18.57 -6.70
C ASP A 301 -9.61 -17.64 -6.80
N PRO A 302 -10.34 -17.64 -7.93
CA PRO A 302 -11.64 -16.97 -8.07
C PRO A 302 -12.69 -17.29 -6.99
N SER A 303 -12.52 -18.32 -6.17
CA SER A 303 -13.35 -18.61 -4.98
C SER A 303 -12.91 -17.88 -3.69
N GLU A 304 -11.68 -17.35 -3.61
CA GLU A 304 -11.22 -16.58 -2.44
C GLU A 304 -11.65 -15.11 -2.46
N ASP A 305 -11.63 -14.47 -3.63
CA ASP A 305 -11.82 -13.02 -3.73
C ASP A 305 -13.33 -12.65 -3.78
N PRO A 306 -13.82 -11.70 -2.97
CA PRO A 306 -15.21 -11.26 -3.03
C PRO A 306 -15.64 -10.59 -4.35
N ARG A 307 -14.71 -10.18 -5.22
CA ARG A 307 -14.99 -9.52 -6.50
C ARG A 307 -15.12 -10.51 -7.65
N SER A 308 -14.25 -11.51 -7.74
CA SER A 308 -14.34 -12.60 -8.74
C SER A 308 -15.59 -13.47 -8.59
N ARG A 309 -16.24 -13.38 -7.43
CA ARG A 309 -17.51 -14.06 -7.10
C ARG A 309 -18.75 -13.18 -7.31
N LYS A 310 -18.60 -11.93 -7.75
CA LYS A 310 -19.75 -11.10 -8.13
C LYS A 310 -20.43 -11.67 -9.37
N LEU A 311 -21.74 -11.78 -9.29
CA LEU A 311 -22.58 -12.11 -10.44
C LEU A 311 -22.70 -10.90 -11.40
N PRO A 312 -22.90 -11.12 -12.72
CA PRO A 312 -23.27 -10.06 -13.64
C PRO A 312 -24.57 -9.36 -13.18
N PRO A 313 -24.78 -8.06 -13.48
CA PRO A 313 -25.92 -7.30 -12.93
C PRO A 313 -27.30 -7.92 -13.20
N HIS A 314 -27.51 -8.54 -14.36
CA HIS A 314 -28.77 -9.23 -14.67
C HIS A 314 -29.01 -10.46 -13.79
N VAL A 315 -28.00 -11.34 -13.64
CA VAL A 315 -28.10 -12.53 -12.77
C VAL A 315 -28.20 -12.13 -11.30
N ALA A 316 -27.55 -11.03 -10.89
CA ALA A 316 -27.70 -10.48 -9.54
C ALA A 316 -29.15 -10.03 -9.26
N ALA A 317 -29.80 -9.37 -10.22
CA ALA A 317 -31.20 -8.98 -10.11
C ALA A 317 -32.17 -10.19 -10.10
N GLU A 318 -31.91 -11.22 -10.91
CA GLU A 318 -32.65 -12.49 -10.85
C GLU A 318 -32.51 -13.17 -9.48
N VAL A 319 -31.29 -13.24 -8.95
CA VAL A 319 -31.00 -13.82 -7.62
C VAL A 319 -31.69 -13.01 -6.51
N ASP A 320 -31.68 -11.69 -6.57
CA ASP A 320 -32.40 -10.84 -5.63
C ASP A 320 -33.92 -11.11 -5.69
N GLY A 321 -34.46 -11.30 -6.90
CA GLY A 321 -35.84 -11.75 -7.12
C GLY A 321 -36.14 -13.10 -6.46
N TRP A 322 -35.31 -14.12 -6.66
CA TRP A 322 -35.47 -15.43 -6.03
C TRP A 322 -35.33 -15.37 -4.50
N LEU A 323 -34.42 -14.53 -3.98
CA LEU A 323 -34.25 -14.31 -2.54
C LEU A 323 -35.49 -13.64 -1.91
N ARG A 324 -36.10 -12.67 -2.61
CA ARG A 324 -37.37 -12.03 -2.22
C ARG A 324 -38.57 -12.99 -2.29
N GLN A 325 -38.61 -13.86 -3.31
CA GLN A 325 -39.56 -14.99 -3.42
C GLN A 325 -39.30 -16.12 -2.40
N GLY A 326 -38.37 -15.96 -1.45
CA GLY A 326 -38.10 -16.94 -0.40
C GLY A 326 -37.43 -18.24 -0.85
N TRP A 327 -36.88 -18.31 -2.08
CA TRP A 327 -36.21 -19.52 -2.58
C TRP A 327 -35.10 -19.98 -1.62
N GLN A 328 -34.92 -21.29 -1.49
CA GLN A 328 -33.82 -21.84 -0.69
C GLN A 328 -32.47 -21.53 -1.33
N VAL A 329 -31.46 -21.22 -0.50
CA VAL A 329 -30.09 -20.92 -0.95
C VAL A 329 -29.48 -22.11 -1.69
N SER A 330 -29.81 -23.35 -1.29
CA SER A 330 -29.49 -24.59 -2.01
C SER A 330 -30.00 -24.57 -3.46
N LYS A 331 -31.29 -24.26 -3.67
CA LYS A 331 -31.92 -24.19 -5.00
C LYS A 331 -31.25 -23.12 -5.87
N ILE A 332 -30.99 -21.92 -5.32
CA ILE A 332 -30.30 -20.83 -6.02
C ILE A 332 -28.87 -21.25 -6.41
N MET A 333 -28.14 -21.90 -5.51
CA MET A 333 -26.78 -22.41 -5.78
C MET A 333 -26.76 -23.46 -6.90
N THR A 334 -27.75 -24.34 -6.97
CA THR A 334 -27.88 -25.31 -8.08
C THR A 334 -28.17 -24.60 -9.40
N GLU A 335 -29.12 -23.65 -9.42
CA GLU A 335 -29.47 -22.88 -10.62
C GLU A 335 -28.27 -22.07 -11.16
N LEU A 336 -27.54 -21.40 -10.27
CA LEU A 336 -26.31 -20.68 -10.61
C LEU A 336 -25.22 -21.61 -11.18
N LYS A 337 -25.03 -22.80 -10.60
CA LYS A 337 -24.09 -23.81 -11.10
C LYS A 337 -24.48 -24.35 -12.48
N ASN A 338 -25.77 -24.59 -12.71
CA ASN A 338 -26.30 -25.03 -14.02
C ASN A 338 -26.00 -24.00 -15.11
N ARG A 339 -26.06 -22.70 -14.76
CA ARG A 339 -25.68 -21.57 -15.63
C ARG A 339 -24.17 -21.27 -15.66
N GLY A 340 -23.33 -22.12 -15.06
CA GLY A 340 -21.87 -22.00 -15.08
C GLY A 340 -21.23 -21.16 -13.97
N PHE A 341 -22.01 -20.51 -13.10
CA PHE A 341 -21.50 -19.67 -11.99
C PHE A 341 -21.02 -20.51 -10.81
N LYS A 342 -19.84 -21.13 -10.96
CA LYS A 342 -19.26 -22.07 -9.99
C LYS A 342 -18.65 -21.41 -8.74
N ASN A 343 -18.29 -20.13 -8.81
CA ASN A 343 -17.47 -19.45 -7.79
C ASN A 343 -18.28 -18.83 -6.64
N VAL A 344 -19.59 -18.66 -6.79
CA VAL A 344 -20.48 -18.10 -5.75
C VAL A 344 -20.53 -19.05 -4.56
N LEU A 345 -20.45 -18.52 -3.32
CA LEU A 345 -20.64 -19.31 -2.10
C LEU A 345 -22.00 -19.02 -1.47
N SER A 346 -22.58 -20.02 -0.80
CA SER A 346 -23.86 -19.87 -0.06
C SER A 346 -23.84 -18.69 0.92
N ARG A 347 -22.67 -18.38 1.50
CA ARG A 347 -22.46 -17.22 2.39
C ARG A 347 -22.74 -15.89 1.71
N ASP A 348 -22.45 -15.74 0.42
CA ASP A 348 -22.72 -14.51 -0.32
C ASP A 348 -24.23 -14.30 -0.51
N LEU A 349 -24.96 -15.37 -0.80
CA LEU A 349 -26.43 -15.37 -0.91
C LEU A 349 -27.11 -15.10 0.44
N TYR A 350 -26.59 -15.63 1.55
CA TYR A 350 -27.04 -15.25 2.89
C TYR A 350 -26.74 -13.78 3.20
N ASN A 351 -25.54 -13.28 2.86
CA ASN A 351 -25.19 -11.87 3.04
C ASN A 351 -26.11 -10.95 2.22
N ARG A 352 -26.40 -11.29 0.95
CA ARG A 352 -27.30 -10.52 0.08
C ARG A 352 -28.73 -10.54 0.61
N ARG A 353 -29.24 -11.69 1.08
CA ARG A 353 -30.56 -11.76 1.76
C ARG A 353 -30.65 -10.80 2.95
N GLN A 354 -29.59 -10.69 3.75
CA GLN A 354 -29.55 -9.76 4.88
C GLN A 354 -29.35 -8.30 4.45
N GLN A 355 -28.81 -8.02 3.26
CA GLN A 355 -28.81 -6.68 2.67
C GLN A 355 -30.21 -6.30 2.17
N LEU A 356 -30.85 -7.16 1.38
CA LEU A 356 -32.21 -6.98 0.86
C LEU A 356 -33.21 -6.65 1.98
N LYS A 357 -33.16 -7.39 3.11
CA LYS A 357 -33.98 -7.07 4.29
C LYS A 357 -33.77 -5.65 4.80
N ARG A 358 -32.53 -5.18 4.91
CA ARG A 358 -32.24 -3.80 5.35
C ARG A 358 -32.55 -2.76 4.28
N GLU A 359 -32.47 -3.12 3.00
CA GLU A 359 -32.92 -2.27 1.89
C GLU A 359 -34.45 -2.06 1.96
N ASP A 360 -35.20 -3.12 2.31
CA ASP A 360 -36.66 -3.07 2.51
C ASP A 360 -37.04 -2.33 3.81
N GLU A 361 -36.35 -2.61 4.93
CA GLU A 361 -36.57 -1.98 6.24
C GLU A 361 -36.24 -0.47 6.29
N ASN A 362 -35.42 0.04 5.36
CA ASN A 362 -35.06 1.47 5.26
C ASN A 362 -35.64 2.17 4.02
N GLY A 363 -36.50 1.48 3.25
CA GLY A 363 -37.00 1.95 1.94
C GLY A 363 -38.50 1.73 1.71
N GLY A 364 -39.27 1.47 2.77
CA GLY A 364 -40.74 1.36 2.77
C GLY A 364 -41.41 2.54 3.46
#